data_AF-A0A7Y7N888-F1
#
_entry.id   AF-A0A7Y7N888-F1
#
_cell.length_a   1.000
_cell.length_b   1.000
_cell.length_c   1.000
_cell.angle_alpha   90.00
_cell.angle_beta   90.00
_cell.angle_gamma   90.00
#
_symmetry.space_group_name_H-M   'P 1'
#
loop_
_entity.id
_entity.type
_entity.pdbx_description
1 polymer ?
#
loop_
_entity_poly.entity_id
_entity_poly.type
_entity_poly.pdbx_seq_one_letter_code
_entity_poly.pdbx_strand_id
1 'polypeptide(L)'
;MNVIDNPEQAKRLARAIISDVAIYNKEKVESGIKNDDIFDTLQEQLEEGRQHFFSRVSPDLKPEQIYDLAVVDVLIKRAGKIESSIW
;
A
#
# COMPACT_ATOMS: atom_id res chain seq x y z
N MET A 1 19.85 11.41 -8.08
CA MET A 1 18.71 10.47 -8.22
C MET A 1 17.60 11.22 -8.94
N ASN A 2 17.01 10.66 -10.00
CA ASN A 2 15.83 11.27 -10.64
C ASN A 2 14.63 10.99 -9.74
N VAL A 3 14.18 12.04 -9.05
CA VAL A 3 12.97 12.02 -8.23
C VAL A 3 11.77 12.07 -9.16
N ILE A 4 10.73 11.28 -8.88
CA ILE A 4 9.49 11.29 -9.67
C ILE A 4 8.71 12.56 -9.34
N ASP A 5 8.52 13.42 -10.36
CA ASP A 5 7.71 14.63 -10.32
C ASP A 5 6.37 14.51 -11.08
N ASN A 6 6.12 13.35 -11.70
CA ASN A 6 4.84 13.07 -12.35
C ASN A 6 3.87 12.30 -11.42
N PRO A 7 2.67 12.84 -11.15
CA PRO A 7 1.69 12.20 -10.25
C PRO A 7 1.22 10.83 -10.74
N GLU A 8 1.11 10.60 -12.05
CA GLU A 8 0.69 9.30 -12.59
C GLU A 8 1.77 8.23 -12.42
N GLN A 9 3.04 8.61 -12.56
CA GLN A 9 4.16 7.71 -12.29
C GLN A 9 4.25 7.38 -10.79
N ALA A 10 4.05 8.37 -9.92
CA ALA A 10 4.01 8.18 -8.48
C ALA A 10 2.88 7.21 -8.07
N LYS A 11 1.66 7.39 -8.57
CA LYS A 11 0.55 6.46 -8.31
C LYS A 11 0.84 5.03 -8.77
N ARG A 12 1.45 4.86 -9.94
CA ARG A 12 1.85 3.54 -10.44
C ARG A 12 2.89 2.88 -9.55
N LEU A 13 3.90 3.65 -9.12
CA LEU A 13 4.93 3.15 -8.21
C LEU A 13 4.34 2.74 -6.87
N ALA A 14 3.49 3.58 -6.26
CA ALA A 14 2.83 3.26 -5.00
C ALA A 14 2.03 1.94 -5.10
N ARG A 15 1.20 1.80 -6.15
CA ARG A 15 0.45 0.56 -6.39
C ARG A 15 1.33 -0.66 -6.60
N ALA A 16 2.47 -0.51 -7.28
CA ALA A 16 3.42 -1.60 -7.47
C ALA A 16 4.00 -2.07 -6.13
N ILE A 17 4.48 -1.13 -5.31
CA ILE A 17 5.03 -1.41 -3.97
C ILE A 17 4.00 -2.12 -3.09
N ILE A 18 2.78 -1.60 -2.98
CA ILE A 18 1.74 -2.25 -2.15
C ILE A 18 1.36 -3.61 -2.73
N SER A 19 1.34 -3.75 -4.07
CA SER A 19 1.03 -5.03 -4.69
C SER A 19 2.09 -6.08 -4.37
N ASP A 20 3.37 -5.70 -4.33
CA ASP A 20 4.44 -6.59 -3.88
C ASP A 20 4.24 -6.97 -2.41
N VAL A 21 4.00 -6.00 -1.52
CA VAL A 21 3.70 -6.27 -0.10
C VAL A 21 2.56 -7.28 0.03
N ALA A 22 1.45 -7.08 -0.68
CA ALA A 22 0.30 -7.98 -0.64
C ALA A 22 0.61 -9.39 -1.20
N ILE A 23 1.40 -9.48 -2.28
CA ILE A 23 1.77 -10.76 -2.91
C ILE A 23 2.71 -11.57 -2.03
N TYR A 24 3.67 -10.93 -1.36
CA TYR A 24 4.63 -11.60 -0.50
C TYR A 24 4.09 -11.89 0.91
N ASN A 25 3.03 -11.20 1.34
CA ASN A 25 2.44 -11.34 2.67
C ASN A 25 0.99 -11.84 2.61
N LYS A 26 0.65 -12.72 1.66
CA LYS A 26 -0.74 -13.18 1.44
C LYS A 26 -1.43 -13.72 2.70
N GLU A 27 -0.73 -14.53 3.50
CA GLU A 27 -1.29 -15.10 4.74
C GLU A 27 -1.62 -14.01 5.77
N LYS A 28 -0.70 -13.05 5.93
CA LYS A 28 -0.92 -11.85 6.76
C LYS A 28 -2.07 -11.00 6.26
N VAL A 29 -2.21 -10.84 4.92
CA VAL A 29 -3.32 -10.12 4.33
C VAL A 29 -4.64 -10.80 4.65
N GLU A 30 -4.72 -12.12 4.46
CA GLU A 30 -5.95 -12.87 4.72
C GLU A 30 -6.32 -12.84 6.20
N SER A 31 -5.36 -13.11 7.10
CA SER A 31 -5.56 -13.03 8.54
C SER A 31 -5.97 -11.62 8.97
N GLY A 32 -5.27 -10.61 8.46
CA GLY A 32 -5.50 -9.20 8.76
C GLY A 32 -6.90 -8.73 8.38
N ILE A 33 -7.37 -9.15 7.21
CA ILE A 33 -8.72 -8.87 6.74
C ILE A 33 -9.75 -9.61 7.59
N LYS A 34 -9.52 -10.88 7.95
CA LYS A 34 -10.47 -11.66 8.77
C LYS A 34 -10.61 -11.14 10.20
N ASN A 35 -9.51 -10.67 10.79
CA ASN A 35 -9.46 -10.23 12.19
C ASN A 35 -9.65 -8.72 12.36
N ASP A 36 -9.79 -7.96 11.27
CA ASP A 36 -9.88 -6.49 11.27
C ASP A 36 -8.63 -5.79 11.86
N ASP A 37 -7.45 -6.37 11.62
CA ASP A 37 -6.14 -5.87 12.11
C ASP A 37 -5.08 -5.84 10.98
N ILE A 38 -5.53 -5.64 9.74
CA ILE A 38 -4.68 -5.65 8.54
C ILE A 38 -3.55 -4.61 8.58
N PHE A 39 -3.81 -3.42 9.12
CA PHE A 39 -2.84 -2.34 9.20
C PHE A 39 -1.78 -2.62 10.27
N ASP A 40 -2.16 -3.21 11.40
CA ASP A 40 -1.24 -3.65 12.44
C ASP A 40 -0.39 -4.83 11.96
N THR A 41 -1.03 -5.82 11.33
CA THR A 41 -0.36 -7.04 10.85
C THR A 41 0.69 -6.74 9.78
N LEU A 42 0.45 -5.74 8.93
CA LEU A 42 1.35 -5.33 7.85
C LEU A 42 2.12 -4.04 8.17
N GLN A 43 2.10 -3.55 9.41
CA GLN A 43 2.65 -2.25 9.78
C GLN A 43 4.11 -2.09 9.32
N GLU A 44 4.96 -3.09 9.59
CA GLU A 44 6.37 -3.07 9.21
C GLU A 44 6.53 -3.00 7.69
N GLN A 45 5.81 -3.85 6.94
CA GLN A 45 5.92 -3.91 5.48
C GLN A 45 5.38 -2.65 4.80
N LEU A 46 4.34 -2.04 5.37
CA LEU A 46 3.79 -0.77 4.91
C LEU A 46 4.75 0.39 5.19
N GLU A 47 5.39 0.43 6.37
CA GLU A 47 6.36 1.47 6.69
C GLU A 47 7.61 1.35 5.80
N GLU A 48 8.14 0.15 5.57
CA GLU A 48 9.24 -0.08 4.63
C GLU A 48 8.88 0.38 3.21
N GLY A 49 7.69 0.00 2.73
CA GLY A 49 7.18 0.43 1.44
C GLY A 49 7.00 1.94 1.34
N ARG A 50 6.59 2.59 2.43
CA ARG A 50 6.40 4.04 2.52
C ARG A 50 7.73 4.77 2.41
N GLN A 51 8.74 4.35 3.17
CA GLN A 51 10.09 4.92 3.10
C GLN A 51 10.69 4.76 1.70
N HIS A 52 10.51 3.58 1.09
CA HIS A 52 10.96 3.32 -0.27
C HIS A 52 10.28 4.23 -1.30
N PHE A 53 8.99 4.46 -1.15
CA PHE A 53 8.22 5.35 -2.00
C PHE A 53 8.65 6.81 -1.83
N PHE A 54 8.78 7.29 -0.60
CA PHE A 54 9.12 8.68 -0.27
C PHE A 54 10.53 9.04 -0.75
N SER A 55 11.46 8.09 -0.72
CA SER A 55 12.82 8.23 -1.27
C SER A 55 12.82 8.52 -2.79
N ARG A 56 11.76 8.18 -3.51
CA ARG A 56 11.69 8.22 -4.98
C ARG A 56 10.71 9.25 -5.54
N VAL A 57 9.92 9.91 -4.70
CA VAL A 57 8.84 10.82 -5.14
C VAL A 57 9.04 12.22 -4.60
N SER A 58 8.75 13.21 -5.43
CA SER A 58 8.91 14.61 -5.05
C SER A 58 7.92 14.99 -3.94
N PRO A 59 8.35 15.72 -2.89
CA PRO A 59 7.44 16.20 -1.84
C PRO A 59 6.32 17.10 -2.39
N ASP A 60 6.52 17.78 -3.51
CA ASP A 60 5.50 18.60 -4.18
C ASP A 60 4.26 17.79 -4.61
N LEU A 61 4.40 16.48 -4.80
CA LEU A 61 3.31 15.60 -5.21
C LEU A 61 2.43 15.09 -4.07
N LYS A 62 2.68 15.51 -2.82
CA LYS A 62 1.99 14.98 -1.62
C LYS A 62 2.09 13.44 -1.57
N PRO A 63 3.30 12.88 -1.47
CA PRO A 63 3.53 11.44 -1.54
C PRO A 63 2.74 10.65 -0.49
N GLU A 64 2.51 11.21 0.69
CA GLU A 64 1.66 10.60 1.72
C GLU A 64 0.26 10.26 1.20
N GLN A 65 -0.45 11.24 0.63
CA GLN A 65 -1.79 11.03 0.09
C GLN A 65 -1.80 9.99 -1.05
N ILE A 66 -0.77 9.98 -1.91
CA ILE A 66 -0.66 9.02 -3.00
C ILE A 66 -0.45 7.60 -2.46
N TYR A 67 0.39 7.46 -1.45
CA TYR A 67 0.71 6.17 -0.85
C TYR A 67 -0.51 5.60 -0.12
N ASP A 68 -1.17 6.38 0.74
CA ASP A 68 -2.32 5.93 1.54
C ASP A 68 -3.49 5.50 0.64
N LEU A 69 -3.74 6.24 -0.45
CA LEU A 69 -4.73 5.82 -1.45
C LEU A 69 -4.37 4.49 -2.10
N ALA A 70 -3.10 4.24 -2.40
CA ALA A 70 -2.64 2.98 -2.97
C ALA A 70 -2.78 1.82 -1.98
N VAL A 71 -2.54 2.05 -0.69
CA VAL A 71 -2.77 1.06 0.38
C VAL A 71 -4.22 0.59 0.35
N VAL A 72 -5.18 1.52 0.36
CA VAL A 72 -6.61 1.18 0.33
C VAL A 72 -7.03 0.53 -0.99
N ASP A 73 -6.59 1.07 -2.13
CA ASP A 73 -6.92 0.54 -3.46
C ASP A 73 -6.41 -0.89 -3.68
N VAL A 74 -5.27 -1.25 -3.09
CA VAL A 74 -4.64 -2.54 -3.33
C VAL A 74 -4.98 -3.54 -2.23
N LEU A 75 -4.93 -3.17 -0.95
CA LEU A 75 -5.21 -4.09 0.14
C LEU A 75 -6.71 -4.30 0.32
N ILE A 76 -7.51 -3.24 0.39
CA ILE A 76 -8.93 -3.35 0.74
C ILE A 76 -9.77 -3.71 -0.50
N LYS A 77 -9.67 -2.91 -1.57
CA LYS A 77 -10.53 -3.09 -2.75
C LYS A 77 -10.28 -4.42 -3.47
N ARG A 78 -9.06 -4.96 -3.45
CA ARG A 78 -8.78 -6.29 -4.02
C ARG A 78 -9.16 -7.43 -3.08
N ALA A 79 -9.14 -7.20 -1.76
CA ALA A 79 -9.57 -8.16 -0.76
C ALA A 79 -11.09 -8.30 -0.64
N GLY A 80 -11.89 -7.45 -1.28
CA GLY A 80 -13.37 -7.51 -1.23
C GLY A 80 -14.02 -8.82 -1.73
N LYS A 81 -13.23 -9.85 -2.07
CA LYS A 81 -13.68 -11.22 -2.32
C LYS A 81 -13.53 -12.16 -1.10
N ILE A 82 -12.87 -11.74 -0.02
CA ILE A 82 -12.51 -12.56 1.14
C ILE A 82 -13.55 -12.36 2.25
N GLU A 83 -14.51 -13.27 2.47
CA GLU A 83 -15.54 -13.09 3.52
C GLU A 83 -14.96 -12.54 4.85
N SER A 84 -15.41 -11.34 5.24
CA SER A 84 -14.97 -10.64 6.44
C SER A 84 -16.02 -9.65 6.94
N SER A 85 -15.96 -9.34 8.24
CA SER A 85 -16.84 -8.43 8.98
C SER A 85 -16.63 -6.95 8.68
N ILE A 86 -15.57 -6.59 7.93
CA ILE A 86 -15.22 -5.20 7.62
C ILE A 86 -16.12 -4.54 6.56
N TRP A 87 -17.01 -5.31 5.92
CA TRP A 87 -17.95 -4.82 4.90
C TRP A 87 -19.33 -5.46 4.99
#